data_AF-A0A2V9JTF7-F1
#
_entry.id   AF-A0A2V9JTF7-F1
#
_cell.length_a   1.000
_cell.length_b   1.000
_cell.length_c   1.000
_cell.angle_alpha   90.00
_cell.angle_beta   90.00
_cell.angle_gamma   90.00
#
_symmetry.space_group_name_H-M   'P 1'
#
loop_
_entity.id
_entity.type
_entity.pdbx_description
1 polymer ?
#
loop_
_entity_poly.entity_id
_entity_poly.type
_entity_poly.pdbx_seq_one_letter_code
_entity_poly.pdbx_strand_id
1 'polypeptide(L)'
;MSTLVQWVHVTAAVIVVGGMGFILAILLPSARHLSSDQRELLLKQVLGRFRWVSWGAIVLLLASGFYNMKEFYWGLRWGSAWTVLTIKIILALMVFAI
;
A
#
# COMPACT_ATOMS: atom_id res chain seq x y z
N MET A 1 13.28 18.48 6.71
CA MET A 1 12.72 17.95 5.44
C MET A 1 12.05 16.57 5.62
N SER A 2 11.76 16.11 6.84
CA SER A 2 11.18 14.78 7.10
C SER A 2 9.66 14.72 6.94
N THR A 3 8.94 15.81 7.23
CA THR A 3 7.47 15.85 7.18
C THR A 3 6.92 15.53 5.78
N LEU A 4 7.54 16.05 4.72
CA LEU A 4 7.12 15.74 3.34
C LEU A 4 7.29 14.25 3.02
N VAL A 5 8.40 13.63 3.42
CA VAL A 5 8.64 12.20 3.17
C VAL A 5 7.65 11.33 3.94
N GLN A 6 7.28 11.72 5.16
CA GLN A 6 6.22 11.05 5.92
C GLN A 6 4.86 11.16 5.23
N TRP A 7 4.49 12.34 4.70
CA TRP A 7 3.27 12.51 3.92
C TRP A 7 3.27 11.67 2.65
N VAL A 8 4.38 11.61 1.92
CA VAL A 8 4.53 10.72 0.76
C VAL A 8 4.34 9.26 1.17
N HIS A 9 4.96 8.83 2.25
CA HIS A 9 4.84 7.46 2.77
C HIS A 9 3.40 7.09 3.11
N VAL A 10 2.73 7.94 3.90
CA VAL A 10 1.33 7.72 4.32
C VAL A 10 0.39 7.74 3.13
N THR A 11 0.58 8.68 2.19
CA THR A 11 -0.26 8.78 0.98
C THR A 11 -0.13 7.54 0.12
N ALA A 12 1.10 7.05 -0.08
CA ALA A 12 1.33 5.82 -0.83
C ALA A 12 0.69 4.59 -0.15
N ALA A 13 0.73 4.51 1.18
CA ALA A 13 0.01 3.46 1.93
C ALA A 13 -1.50 3.55 1.71
N VAL A 14 -2.08 4.74 1.84
CA VAL A 14 -3.53 4.97 1.67
C VAL A 14 -3.98 4.61 0.25
N ILE A 15 -3.21 4.95 -0.78
CA ILE A 15 -3.56 4.63 -2.16
C ILE A 15 -3.68 3.11 -2.37
N VAL A 16 -2.70 2.32 -1.92
CA VAL A 16 -2.74 0.87 -2.17
C VAL A 16 -3.73 0.17 -1.25
N VAL A 17 -3.65 0.41 0.06
CA VAL A 17 -4.53 -0.26 1.03
C VAL A 17 -5.98 0.17 0.83
N GLY A 18 -6.21 1.47 0.61
CA GLY A 18 -7.54 2.00 0.30
C GLY A 18 -8.07 1.53 -1.04
N GLY A 19 -7.22 1.46 -2.08
CA GLY A 19 -7.59 0.91 -3.38
C GLY A 19 -7.96 -0.58 -3.32
N MET A 20 -7.19 -1.38 -2.56
CA MET A 20 -7.49 -2.79 -2.32
C MET A 20 -8.81 -2.95 -1.57
N GLY A 21 -9.01 -2.15 -0.51
CA GLY A 21 -10.26 -2.11 0.25
C GLY A 21 -11.46 -1.75 -0.63
N PHE A 22 -11.32 -0.74 -1.49
CA PHE A 22 -12.36 -0.36 -2.46
C PHE A 22 -12.66 -1.50 -3.43
N ILE A 23 -11.64 -2.16 -3.99
CA ILE A 23 -11.84 -3.27 -4.93
C ILE A 23 -12.60 -4.41 -4.27
N LEU A 24 -12.17 -4.83 -3.08
CA LEU A 24 -12.72 -5.99 -2.38
C LEU A 24 -14.10 -5.72 -1.77
N ALA A 25 -14.27 -4.58 -1.10
CA ALA A 25 -15.48 -4.28 -0.33
C ALA A 25 -16.58 -3.62 -1.16
N ILE A 26 -16.24 -2.90 -2.23
CA ILE A 26 -17.19 -2.08 -2.97
C ILE A 26 -17.29 -2.54 -4.43
N LEU A 27 -16.20 -2.55 -5.18
CA LEU A 27 -16.23 -2.83 -6.62
C LEU A 27 -16.67 -4.26 -6.94
N LEU A 28 -16.02 -5.27 -6.34
CA LEU A 28 -16.31 -6.67 -6.62
C LEU A 28 -17.76 -7.06 -6.26
N PRO A 29 -18.32 -6.68 -5.09
CA PRO A 29 -19.72 -6.91 -4.79
C PRO A 29 -20.67 -6.18 -5.75
N SER A 30 -20.37 -4.93 -6.08
CA SER A 30 -21.22 -4.13 -6.99
C SER A 30 -21.27 -4.74 -8.39
N ALA A 31 -20.13 -5.23 -8.89
CA ALA A 31 -20.00 -5.82 -10.21
C ALA A 31 -20.72 -7.18 -10.37
N ARG A 32 -21.24 -7.78 -9.29
CA ARG A 32 -22.02 -9.04 -9.35
C ARG A 32 -23.33 -8.90 -10.12
N HIS A 33 -23.86 -7.69 -10.24
CA HIS A 33 -25.11 -7.40 -10.96
C HIS A 33 -24.93 -7.17 -12.47
N LEU A 34 -23.68 -7.14 -12.95
CA LEU A 34 -23.37 -6.99 -14.37
C LEU A 34 -23.42 -8.35 -15.07
N SER A 35 -23.63 -8.34 -16.39
CA SER A 35 -23.41 -9.55 -17.20
C SER A 35 -21.96 -10.02 -17.11
N SER A 36 -21.71 -11.29 -17.45
CA SER A 36 -20.35 -11.88 -17.44
C SER A 36 -19.35 -11.01 -18.20
N ASP A 37 -19.72 -10.59 -19.41
CA ASP A 37 -18.84 -9.90 -20.34
C ASP A 37 -18.52 -8.48 -19.87
N GLN A 38 -19.54 -7.78 -19.34
CA GLN A 38 -19.37 -6.46 -18.75
C GLN A 38 -18.50 -6.50 -17.50
N ARG A 39 -18.72 -7.50 -16.63
CA ARG A 39 -17.93 -7.70 -15.42
C ARG A 39 -16.47 -7.99 -15.76
N GLU A 40 -16.20 -8.89 -16.69
CA GLU A 40 -14.83 -9.24 -17.09
C GLU A 40 -14.10 -8.03 -17.68
N LEU A 41 -14.75 -7.29 -18.60
CA LEU A 41 -14.18 -6.09 -19.18
C LEU A 41 -13.85 -5.04 -18.12
N LEU A 42 -14.78 -4.78 -17.19
CA LEU A 42 -14.59 -3.83 -16.09
C LEU A 42 -13.39 -4.23 -15.22
N LEU A 43 -13.35 -5.49 -14.76
CA LEU A 43 -12.29 -5.96 -13.88
C LEU A 43 -10.93 -5.95 -14.59
N LYS A 44 -10.86 -6.34 -15.86
CA LYS A 44 -9.62 -6.27 -16.65
C LYS A 44 -9.09 -4.84 -16.74
N GLN A 45 -9.97 -3.87 -16.99
CA GLN A 45 -9.59 -2.46 -17.13
C GLN A 45 -9.21 -1.81 -15.80
N VAL A 46 -9.92 -2.12 -14.71
CA VAL A 46 -9.65 -1.58 -13.39
C VAL A 46 -8.38 -2.20 -12.79
N LEU A 47 -8.27 -3.52 -12.77
CA LEU A 47 -7.10 -4.22 -12.21
C LEU A 47 -5.83 -3.92 -13.01
N GLY A 48 -5.95 -3.77 -14.34
CA GLY A 48 -4.85 -3.34 -15.19
C GLY A 48 -4.28 -1.96 -14.83
N ARG A 49 -5.16 -1.00 -14.53
CA ARG A 49 -4.76 0.36 -14.06
C ARG A 49 -4.25 0.32 -12.63
N PHE A 50 -4.96 -0.37 -11.75
CA PHE A 50 -4.59 -0.51 -10.34
C PHE A 50 -3.19 -1.09 -10.20
N ARG A 51 -2.82 -2.10 -11.01
CA ARG A 51 -1.47 -2.66 -11.02
C ARG A 51 -0.37 -1.60 -11.16
N TRP A 52 -0.50 -0.68 -12.11
CA TRP A 52 0.51 0.36 -12.33
C TRP A 52 0.53 1.40 -11.20
N VAL A 53 -0.64 1.79 -10.70
CA VAL A 53 -0.77 2.69 -9.54
C VAL A 53 -0.12 2.06 -8.31
N SER A 54 -0.40 0.78 -8.06
CA SER A 54 0.15 0.01 -6.94
C SER A 54 1.67 -0.12 -7.03
N TRP A 55 2.24 -0.41 -8.20
CA TRP A 55 3.69 -0.43 -8.37
C TRP A 55 4.33 0.92 -8.06
N GLY A 56 3.75 2.03 -8.54
CA GLY A 56 4.23 3.37 -8.22
C GLY A 56 4.20 3.66 -6.72
N ALA A 57 3.09 3.32 -6.06
CA ALA A 57 2.95 3.51 -4.62
C ALA A 57 3.86 2.58 -3.79
N ILE A 58 4.11 1.34 -4.22
CA ILE A 58 5.06 0.42 -3.56
C ILE A 58 6.48 1.00 -3.64
N VAL A 59 6.90 1.51 -4.79
CA VAL A 59 8.21 2.18 -4.93
C VAL A 59 8.32 3.36 -3.98
N LEU A 60 7.29 4.22 -3.91
CA LEU A 60 7.25 5.35 -2.99
C LEU A 60 7.29 4.90 -1.52
N LEU A 61 6.57 3.84 -1.15
CA LEU A 61 6.56 3.28 0.19
C LEU A 61 7.92 2.76 0.61
N LEU A 62 8.59 2.00 -0.26
CA LEU A 62 9.93 1.47 0.01
C LEU A 62 10.93 2.61 0.14
N ALA A 63 10.99 3.51 -0.84
CA ALA A 63 11.94 4.63 -0.83
C ALA A 63 11.77 5.53 0.40
N SER A 64 10.53 5.95 0.68
CA SER A 64 10.23 6.77 1.86
C SER A 64 10.39 6.00 3.18
N GLY A 65 10.10 4.69 3.19
CA GLY A 65 10.28 3.81 4.35
C GLY A 65 11.74 3.66 4.74
N PHE A 66 12.63 3.41 3.77
CA PHE A 66 14.07 3.36 3.99
C PHE A 66 14.62 4.71 4.47
N TYR A 67 14.16 5.82 3.88
CA TYR A 67 14.54 7.16 4.34
C TYR A 67 14.13 7.40 5.81
N ASN A 68 12.87 7.11 6.16
CA ASN A 68 12.37 7.26 7.52
C ASN A 68 13.10 6.34 8.51
N MET A 69 13.43 5.10 8.12
CA MET A 69 14.22 4.20 8.95
C MET A 69 15.61 4.77 9.23
N LYS A 70 16.30 5.28 8.19
CA LYS A 70 17.62 5.89 8.34
C LYS A 70 17.58 7.13 9.24
N GLU A 71 16.62 8.02 9.00
CA GLU A 71 16.50 9.30 9.72
C GLU A 71 16.13 9.12 11.20
N PHE A 72 15.20 8.20 11.50
CA PHE A 72 14.62 8.11 12.84
C PHE A 72 15.12 6.92 13.68
N TYR A 73 15.63 5.85 13.07
CA TYR A 73 15.98 4.61 13.79
C TYR A 73 17.47 4.30 13.83
N TRP A 74 18.25 4.75 12.85
CA TRP A 74 19.65 4.33 12.71
C TRP A 74 20.56 4.74 13.88
N GLY A 75 20.26 5.86 14.54
CA GLY A 75 20.95 6.33 15.74
C GLY A 75 20.42 5.75 17.05
N LEU A 76 19.30 5.02 17.02
CA LEU A 76 18.68 4.47 18.22
C LEU A 76 19.30 3.13 18.59
N ARG A 77 19.52 2.92 19.90
CA ARG A 77 19.91 1.61 20.42
C ARG A 77 18.84 0.57 20.07
N TRP A 78 19.31 -0.63 19.73
CA TRP A 78 18.45 -1.79 19.50
C TRP A 78 17.60 -2.05 20.76
N GLY A 79 16.28 -2.09 20.59
CA GLY A 79 15.32 -2.09 21.69
C GLY A 79 13.88 -1.99 21.19
N SER A 80 12.96 -1.51 22.04
CA SER A 80 11.52 -1.47 21.77
C SER A 80 11.15 -0.78 20.45
N ALA A 81 11.84 0.32 20.11
CA ALA A 81 11.62 1.04 18.84
C ALA A 81 11.86 0.14 17.62
N TRP A 82 12.93 -0.64 17.62
CA TRP A 82 13.24 -1.60 16.55
C TRP A 82 12.22 -2.73 16.50
N THR A 83 11.76 -3.24 17.65
CA THR A 83 10.69 -4.25 17.70
C THR A 83 9.39 -3.75 17.06
N VAL A 84 8.97 -2.52 17.39
CA VAL A 84 7.77 -1.91 16.81
C VAL A 84 7.92 -1.71 15.31
N LEU A 85 9.09 -1.26 14.84
CA LEU A 85 9.38 -1.12 13.42
C LEU A 85 9.32 -2.48 12.70
N THR A 86 9.91 -3.53 13.27
CA THR A 86 9.86 -4.88 12.70
C THR A 86 8.41 -5.38 12.58
N ILE A 87 7.61 -5.24 13.65
CA ILE A 87 6.18 -5.61 13.60
C ILE A 87 5.46 -4.85 12.49
N LYS A 88 5.69 -3.52 12.39
CA LYS A 88 5.09 -2.69 11.34
C LYS A 88 5.47 -3.17 9.93
N ILE A 89 6.73 -3.53 9.70
CA ILE A 89 7.19 -4.04 8.40
C ILE A 89 6.54 -5.38 8.08
N ILE A 90 6.48 -6.31 9.04
CA ILE A 90 5.84 -7.62 8.84
C ILE A 90 4.35 -7.43 8.51
N LEU A 91 3.63 -6.59 9.24
CA LEU A 91 2.22 -6.29 8.97
C LEU A 91 2.03 -5.69 7.57
N ALA A 92 2.90 -4.76 7.16
CA ALA A 92 2.86 -4.22 5.81
C ALA A 92 3.05 -5.33 4.77
N LEU A 93 4.06 -6.19 4.92
CA LEU A 93 4.31 -7.30 4.00
C LEU A 93 3.11 -8.26 3.91
N MET A 94 2.43 -8.55 5.04
CA MET A 94 1.21 -9.37 5.01
C MET A 94 0.10 -8.70 4.18
N VAL A 95 -0.10 -7.38 4.33
CA VAL A 95 -1.11 -6.64 3.57
C VAL A 95 -0.80 -6.63 2.07
N PHE A 96 0.48 -6.51 1.69
CA PHE A 96 0.90 -6.53 0.28
C PHE A 96 1.01 -7.92 -0.33
N ALA A 97 0.90 -8.99 0.47
CA ALA A 97 0.91 -10.37 0.00
C ALA A 97 -0.49 -10.90 -0.38
N ILE A 98 -1.56 -10.20 0.03
CA ILE A 98 -2.96 -10.47 -0.33
C ILE A 98 -3.23 -9.95 -1.75
#